data_AF-A0A7W1L686-F1
#
_entry.id   AF-A0A7W1L686-F1
#
_cell.length_a   1.000
_cell.length_b   1.000
_cell.length_c   1.000
_cell.angle_alpha   90.00
_cell.angle_beta   90.00
_cell.angle_gamma   90.00
#
_symmetry.space_group_name_H-M   'P 1'
#
loop_
_entity.id
_entity.type
_entity.pdbx_description
1 polymer ?
#
loop_
_entity_poly.entity_id
_entity_poly.type
_entity_poly.pdbx_seq_one_letter_code
_entity_poly.pdbx_strand_id
1 'polypeptide(L)'
;MTAALRINPTTTATTPDTGQLVPIDVAAKLMGAGDRILRRQCQKKLVAAGLAFFVTPPEGGHAKWFIHRSYDPRLRTLHEQARETPDNLSDYSDRQQKLARLRLALVERFRHERQHTPDSIDTIAKRIVVDARERFPELRVSRSQLYEWHKQYDCPVNLWKLIDQRGGDRRSSGSVEAWAAFKDLYLHQNQPTKRHTWKQVKRLAEANGWDWCSLSACKRQLNDRIPVQDQVRHRQPATYRQQ
;
A
#
# COMPACT_ATOMS: atom_id res chain seq x y z
N MET A 1 25.68 -6.03 -50.01
CA MET A 1 25.61 -7.36 -49.36
C MET A 1 26.02 -7.18 -47.90
N THR A 2 25.06 -7.11 -46.99
CA THR A 2 25.24 -6.67 -45.60
C THR A 2 25.42 -7.90 -44.71
N ALA A 3 26.63 -8.11 -44.20
CA ALA A 3 26.95 -9.24 -43.32
C ALA A 3 26.30 -9.03 -41.94
N ALA A 4 25.34 -9.87 -41.59
CA ALA A 4 24.76 -9.94 -40.26
C ALA A 4 25.69 -10.73 -39.32
N LEU A 5 26.28 -10.05 -38.35
CA LEU A 5 27.00 -10.65 -37.23
C LEU A 5 26.03 -11.54 -36.42
N ARG A 6 26.15 -12.86 -36.61
CA ARG A 6 25.58 -13.86 -35.71
C ARG A 6 26.46 -13.95 -34.46
N ILE A 7 25.95 -13.47 -33.34
CA ILE A 7 26.57 -13.68 -32.03
C ILE A 7 26.15 -15.09 -31.57
N ASN A 8 27.12 -16.00 -31.43
CA ASN A 8 26.90 -17.33 -30.85
C ASN A 8 26.63 -17.20 -29.34
N PRO A 9 25.53 -17.76 -28.80
CA PRO A 9 25.35 -17.86 -27.35
C PRO A 9 26.00 -19.16 -26.85
N THR A 10 27.22 -19.05 -26.33
CA THR A 10 27.82 -20.09 -25.49
C THR A 10 28.08 -19.51 -24.12
N THR A 11 27.04 -19.47 -23.30
CA THR A 11 27.17 -19.36 -21.84
C THR A 11 25.91 -19.96 -21.23
N THR A 12 26.09 -20.96 -20.38
CA THR A 12 25.03 -21.53 -19.54
C THR A 12 24.26 -20.40 -18.87
N ALA A 13 23.02 -20.18 -19.31
CA ALA A 13 22.20 -19.05 -18.90
C ALA A 13 21.71 -19.27 -17.46
N THR A 14 22.54 -18.87 -16.49
CA THR A 14 22.04 -18.51 -15.17
C THR A 14 21.11 -17.32 -15.37
N THR A 15 19.80 -17.56 -15.32
CA THR A 15 18.80 -16.49 -15.40
C THR A 15 19.14 -15.46 -14.34
N PRO A 16 19.47 -14.21 -14.71
CA PRO A 16 19.91 -13.22 -13.75
C PRO A 16 18.77 -12.93 -12.77
N ASP A 17 19.10 -12.91 -11.48
CA ASP A 17 18.14 -12.59 -10.42
C ASP A 17 17.50 -11.23 -10.72
N THR A 18 16.21 -11.26 -11.05
CA THR A 18 15.42 -10.08 -11.38
C THR A 18 15.41 -9.04 -10.25
N GLY A 19 15.67 -9.45 -9.00
CA GLY A 19 15.82 -8.53 -7.87
C GLY A 19 17.06 -7.63 -7.97
N GLN A 20 18.08 -8.00 -8.75
CA GLN A 20 19.30 -7.22 -8.93
C GLN A 20 19.28 -6.33 -10.18
N LEU A 21 18.19 -6.35 -10.93
CA LEU A 21 18.03 -5.65 -12.19
C LEU A 21 17.09 -4.45 -12.04
N VAL A 22 17.38 -3.37 -12.76
CA VAL A 22 16.56 -2.16 -12.83
C VAL A 22 16.18 -1.90 -14.29
N PRO A 23 14.89 -1.69 -14.61
CA PRO A 23 14.47 -1.28 -15.94
C PRO A 23 15.18 0.00 -16.40
N ILE A 24 15.54 0.07 -17.68
CA ILE A 24 16.35 1.17 -18.21
C ILE A 24 15.71 2.55 -18.06
N ASP A 25 14.38 2.64 -18.12
CA ASP A 25 13.62 3.88 -17.95
C ASP A 25 13.67 4.38 -16.50
N VAL A 26 13.68 3.47 -15.54
CA VAL A 26 13.89 3.79 -14.12
C VAL A 26 15.35 4.18 -13.89
N ALA A 27 16.30 3.42 -14.41
CA ALA A 27 17.72 3.72 -14.30
C ALA A 27 18.08 5.09 -14.91
N ALA A 28 17.52 5.42 -16.07
CA ALA A 28 17.70 6.71 -16.75
C ALA A 28 17.25 7.88 -15.85
N LYS A 29 16.08 7.78 -15.22
CA LYS A 29 15.59 8.79 -14.28
C LYS A 29 16.52 8.96 -13.08
N LEU A 30 16.93 7.86 -12.46
CA LEU A 30 17.79 7.88 -11.27
C LEU A 30 19.20 8.41 -11.54
N MET A 31 19.73 8.12 -12.71
CA MET A 31 21.05 8.58 -13.12
C MET A 31 21.02 10.01 -13.69
N GLY A 32 19.83 10.58 -13.93
CA GLY A 32 19.68 11.85 -14.64
C GLY A 32 20.15 11.79 -16.10
N ALA A 33 20.11 10.60 -16.70
CA ALA A 33 20.60 10.34 -18.05
C ALA A 33 19.44 10.14 -19.03
N GLY A 34 19.63 10.53 -20.29
CA GLY A 34 18.65 10.25 -21.34
C GLY A 34 18.58 8.74 -21.65
N ASP A 35 17.37 8.18 -21.72
CA ASP A 35 17.12 6.75 -22.00
C ASP A 35 17.87 6.26 -23.25
N ARG A 36 17.92 7.07 -24.33
CA ARG A 36 18.65 6.77 -25.56
C ARG A 36 20.16 6.63 -25.36
N ILE A 37 20.75 7.47 -24.49
CA ILE A 37 22.19 7.43 -24.17
C ILE A 37 22.49 6.15 -23.39
N LEU A 38 21.64 5.85 -22.40
CA LEU A 38 21.79 4.65 -21.57
C LEU A 38 21.65 3.37 -22.40
N ARG A 39 20.69 3.31 -23.34
CA ARG A 39 20.55 2.17 -24.28
C ARG A 39 21.80 1.95 -25.12
N ARG A 40 22.38 3.04 -25.63
CA ARG A 40 23.61 2.98 -26.42
C ARG A 40 24.79 2.48 -25.58
N GLN A 41 24.86 2.87 -24.31
CA GLN A 41 25.87 2.35 -23.37
C GLN A 41 25.65 0.88 -23.04
N CYS A 42 24.40 0.44 -22.83
CA CYS A 42 24.07 -0.96 -22.61
C CYS A 42 24.60 -1.83 -23.75
N GLN A 43 24.23 -1.48 -24.98
CA GLN A 43 24.58 -2.25 -26.17
C GLN A 43 26.09 -2.27 -26.46
N LYS A 44 26.81 -1.18 -26.15
CA LYS A 44 28.24 -1.06 -26.49
C LYS A 44 29.19 -1.61 -25.41
N LYS A 45 28.86 -1.44 -24.13
CA LYS A 45 29.80 -1.67 -23.02
C LYS A 45 29.23 -2.57 -21.94
N LEU A 46 28.00 -2.32 -21.49
CA LEU A 46 27.50 -2.98 -20.28
C LEU A 46 27.09 -4.44 -20.51
N VAL A 47 26.66 -4.80 -21.72
CA VAL A 47 26.42 -6.22 -22.08
C VAL A 47 27.73 -7.01 -22.01
N ALA A 48 28.82 -6.48 -22.58
CA ALA A 48 30.13 -7.14 -22.54
C ALA A 48 30.68 -7.30 -21.11
N ALA A 49 30.30 -6.39 -20.21
CA ALA A 49 30.64 -6.44 -18.80
C ALA A 49 29.68 -7.31 -17.95
N GLY A 50 28.64 -7.91 -18.54
CA GLY A 50 27.63 -8.67 -17.80
C GLY A 50 26.73 -7.82 -16.89
N LEU A 51 26.67 -6.50 -17.13
CA LEU A 51 25.93 -5.53 -16.31
C LEU A 51 24.62 -5.06 -16.95
N ALA A 52 24.35 -5.44 -18.20
CA ALA A 52 23.09 -5.14 -18.87
C ALA A 52 22.54 -6.34 -19.62
N PHE A 53 21.21 -6.49 -19.56
CA PHE A 53 20.49 -7.61 -20.12
C PHE A 53 19.32 -7.11 -20.95
N PHE A 54 19.11 -7.70 -22.12
CA PHE A 54 17.93 -7.44 -22.95
C PHE A 54 16.99 -8.63 -22.85
N VAL A 55 16.03 -8.55 -21.94
CA VAL A 55 15.16 -9.66 -21.57
C VAL A 55 13.71 -9.23 -21.51
N THR A 56 12.81 -10.20 -21.68
CA THR A 56 11.39 -9.99 -21.43
C THR A 56 11.17 -9.87 -19.92
N PRO A 57 10.50 -8.82 -19.43
CA PRO A 57 10.27 -8.64 -18.01
C PRO A 57 9.57 -9.86 -17.39
N PRO A 58 9.82 -10.14 -16.09
CA PRO A 58 9.06 -11.11 -15.33
C PRO A 58 7.64 -10.61 -15.02
N GLU A 59 7.15 -9.58 -15.71
CA GLU A 59 5.73 -9.15 -15.69
C GLU A 59 5.02 -9.51 -17.00
N GLY A 60 5.77 -9.88 -18.05
CA GLY A 60 5.29 -10.05 -19.42
C GLY A 60 5.52 -8.80 -20.28
N GLY A 61 5.15 -8.87 -21.56
CA GLY A 61 5.30 -7.77 -22.52
C GLY A 61 6.54 -7.87 -23.42
N HIS A 62 6.95 -6.74 -23.99
CA HIS A 62 8.10 -6.69 -24.90
C HIS A 62 9.43 -6.74 -24.15
N ALA A 63 10.44 -7.33 -24.79
CA ALA A 63 11.81 -7.31 -24.29
C ALA A 63 12.29 -5.86 -24.10
N LYS A 64 12.92 -5.62 -22.94
CA LYS A 64 13.43 -4.31 -22.54
C LYS A 64 14.85 -4.45 -22.01
N TRP A 65 15.56 -3.33 -21.98
CA TRP A 65 16.86 -3.26 -21.34
C TRP A 65 16.72 -3.18 -19.83
N PHE A 66 17.53 -3.98 -19.16
CA PHE A 66 17.71 -3.98 -17.71
C PHE A 66 19.19 -3.75 -17.41
N ILE A 67 19.47 -3.01 -16.34
CA ILE A 67 20.82 -2.70 -15.87
C ILE A 67 20.97 -3.26 -14.46
N HIS A 68 22.10 -3.91 -14.21
CA HIS A 68 22.44 -4.45 -12.91
C HIS A 68 22.69 -3.33 -11.89
N ARG A 69 22.13 -3.45 -10.68
CA ARG A 69 22.24 -2.44 -9.62
C ARG A 69 23.68 -2.16 -9.20
N SER A 70 24.62 -3.09 -9.42
CA SER A 70 26.03 -2.86 -9.12
C SER A 70 26.69 -1.82 -10.02
N TYR A 71 26.09 -1.50 -11.17
CA TYR A 71 26.66 -0.57 -12.16
C TYR A 71 26.85 0.85 -11.62
N ASP A 72 25.89 1.37 -10.87
CA ASP A 72 25.92 2.74 -10.35
C ASP A 72 25.40 2.77 -8.89
N PRO A 73 26.09 3.45 -7.96
CA PRO A 73 25.65 3.56 -6.57
C PRO A 73 24.20 4.03 -6.41
N ARG A 74 23.73 4.95 -7.27
CA ARG A 74 22.35 5.48 -7.23
C ARG A 74 21.30 4.42 -7.51
N LEU A 75 21.66 3.37 -8.27
CA LEU A 75 20.78 2.22 -8.51
C LEU A 75 20.75 1.26 -7.31
N ARG A 76 21.78 1.26 -6.45
CA ARG A 76 21.80 0.51 -5.18
C ARG A 76 20.99 1.22 -4.09
N THR A 77 21.17 2.54 -3.99
CA THR A 77 20.56 3.35 -2.93
C THR A 77 19.04 3.22 -2.90
N LEU A 78 18.38 3.07 -4.05
CA LEU A 78 16.93 2.91 -4.10
C LEU A 78 16.44 1.60 -3.45
N HIS A 79 17.26 0.55 -3.49
CA HIS A 79 16.95 -0.71 -2.82
C HIS A 79 17.31 -0.70 -1.34
N GLU A 80 18.41 -0.04 -0.98
CA GLU A 80 18.84 0.11 0.42
C GLU A 80 17.89 1.04 1.18
N GLN A 81 17.52 2.19 0.63
CA GLN A 81 16.48 3.06 1.20
C GLN A 81 15.11 2.38 1.22
N ALA A 82 14.77 1.61 0.19
CA ALA A 82 13.56 0.76 0.19
C ALA A 82 13.62 -0.43 1.17
N ARG A 83 14.75 -0.70 1.82
CA ARG A 83 14.86 -1.66 2.93
C ARG A 83 14.89 -0.94 4.28
N GLU A 84 15.44 0.27 4.33
CA GLU A 84 15.64 1.04 5.56
C GLU A 84 14.47 1.93 5.95
N THR A 85 13.58 2.28 5.03
CA THR A 85 12.36 3.02 5.43
C THR A 85 11.42 2.02 6.09
N PRO A 86 11.15 2.11 7.40
CA PRO A 86 10.19 1.21 8.02
C PRO A 86 8.83 1.47 7.36
N ASP A 87 8.18 0.38 6.95
CA ASP A 87 6.79 0.38 6.52
C ASP A 87 5.96 1.15 7.56
N ASN A 88 5.64 2.41 7.29
CA ASN A 88 4.90 3.25 8.22
C ASN A 88 3.41 2.89 8.14
N LEU A 89 3.11 1.67 8.60
CA LEU A 89 1.78 1.11 8.66
C LEU A 89 1.03 1.51 9.95
N SER A 90 1.68 2.24 10.86
CA SER A 90 1.12 2.65 12.16
C SER A 90 -0.16 3.46 12.02
N ASP A 91 -0.33 4.16 10.90
CA ASP A 91 -1.50 4.99 10.63
C ASP A 91 -2.73 4.17 10.21
N TYR A 92 -2.57 2.86 10.03
CA TYR A 92 -3.64 1.95 9.60
C TYR A 92 -4.04 1.01 10.72
N SER A 93 -5.32 0.63 10.74
CA SER A 93 -5.86 -0.32 11.71
C SER A 93 -5.16 -1.68 11.63
N ASP A 94 -5.08 -2.40 12.75
CA ASP A 94 -4.51 -3.76 12.82
C ASP A 94 -5.07 -4.70 11.75
N ARG A 95 -6.38 -4.57 11.47
CA ARG A 95 -7.05 -5.32 10.41
C ARG A 95 -6.50 -4.98 9.03
N GLN A 96 -6.31 -3.71 8.70
CA GLN A 96 -5.73 -3.29 7.42
C GLN A 96 -4.29 -3.76 7.28
N GLN A 97 -3.49 -3.64 8.35
CA GLN A 97 -2.12 -4.13 8.38
C GLN A 97 -2.06 -5.65 8.15
N LYS A 98 -2.89 -6.42 8.86
CA LYS A 98 -3.02 -7.88 8.69
C LYS A 98 -3.37 -8.24 7.24
N LEU A 99 -4.38 -7.59 6.66
CA LEU A 99 -4.80 -7.85 5.29
C LEU A 99 -3.71 -7.49 4.27
N ALA A 100 -2.98 -6.40 4.47
CA ALA A 100 -1.86 -6.02 3.60
C ALA A 100 -0.74 -7.07 3.62
N ARG A 101 -0.37 -7.59 4.80
CA ARG A 101 0.62 -8.67 4.93
C ARG A 101 0.16 -9.96 4.24
N LEU A 102 -1.12 -10.30 4.32
CA LEU A 102 -1.67 -11.44 3.58
C LEU A 102 -1.60 -11.24 2.06
N ARG A 103 -1.91 -10.04 1.57
CA ARG A 103 -1.77 -9.69 0.15
C ARG A 103 -0.32 -9.81 -0.32
N LEU A 104 0.62 -9.32 0.49
CA LEU A 104 2.05 -9.44 0.23
C LEU A 104 2.47 -10.91 0.08
N ALA A 105 2.11 -11.77 1.03
CA ALA A 105 2.46 -13.19 0.98
C ALA A 105 1.94 -13.87 -0.30
N LEU A 106 0.75 -13.50 -0.80
CA LEU A 106 0.23 -14.00 -2.07
C LEU A 106 1.02 -13.50 -3.27
N VAL A 107 1.43 -12.22 -3.27
CA VAL A 107 2.27 -11.65 -4.34
C VAL A 107 3.64 -12.31 -4.38
N GLU A 108 4.27 -12.52 -3.22
CA GLU A 108 5.56 -13.22 -3.11
C GLU A 108 5.46 -14.66 -3.60
N ARG A 109 4.41 -15.39 -3.18
CA ARG A 109 4.14 -16.74 -3.68
C ARG A 109 3.95 -16.76 -5.20
N PHE A 110 3.19 -15.80 -5.74
CA PHE A 110 2.97 -15.68 -7.18
C PHE A 110 4.27 -15.42 -7.95
N ARG A 111 5.14 -14.55 -7.43
CA ARG A 111 6.48 -14.31 -8.01
C ARG A 111 7.35 -15.56 -7.98
N HIS A 112 7.37 -16.23 -6.83
CA HIS A 112 8.15 -17.45 -6.65
C HIS A 112 7.70 -18.55 -7.62
N GLU A 113 6.41 -18.88 -7.68
CA GLU A 113 5.89 -19.90 -8.60
C GLU A 113 6.10 -19.51 -10.06
N ARG A 114 5.99 -18.23 -10.41
CA ARG A 114 6.27 -17.76 -11.77
C ARG A 114 7.72 -17.97 -12.21
N GLN A 115 8.67 -17.89 -11.27
CA GLN A 115 10.09 -18.07 -11.56
C GLN A 115 10.51 -19.55 -11.61
N HIS A 116 9.86 -20.40 -10.81
CA HIS A 116 10.33 -21.78 -10.58
C HIS A 116 9.44 -22.86 -11.18
N THR A 117 8.21 -22.52 -11.61
CA THR A 117 7.26 -23.48 -12.16
C THR A 117 7.12 -23.28 -13.68
N PRO A 118 7.12 -24.36 -14.49
CA PRO A 118 6.94 -24.27 -15.94
C PRO A 118 5.49 -23.98 -16.39
N ASP A 119 4.59 -23.74 -15.44
CA ASP A 119 3.16 -23.50 -15.70
C ASP A 119 2.91 -22.13 -16.34
N SER A 120 1.78 -22.02 -17.05
CA SER A 120 1.31 -20.72 -17.53
C SER A 120 0.99 -19.78 -16.35
N ILE A 121 1.20 -18.48 -16.55
CA ILE A 121 0.90 -17.44 -15.55
C ILE A 121 -0.56 -17.54 -15.07
N ASP A 122 -1.49 -17.86 -15.97
CA ASP A 122 -2.90 -18.01 -15.64
C ASP A 122 -3.17 -19.22 -14.75
N THR A 123 -2.49 -20.35 -15.01
CA THR A 123 -2.59 -21.56 -14.18
C THR A 123 -2.07 -21.30 -12.78
N ILE A 124 -0.92 -20.62 -12.65
CA ILE A 124 -0.33 -20.24 -11.37
C ILE A 124 -1.29 -19.32 -10.59
N ALA A 125 -1.80 -18.27 -11.24
CA ALA A 125 -2.73 -17.33 -10.61
C ALA A 125 -4.03 -18.02 -10.15
N LYS A 126 -4.59 -18.95 -10.95
CA LYS A 126 -5.78 -19.73 -10.57
C LYS A 126 -5.53 -20.54 -9.31
N ARG A 127 -4.43 -21.30 -9.26
CA ARG A 127 -4.07 -22.14 -8.11
C ARG A 127 -3.93 -21.31 -6.84
N ILE A 128 -3.16 -20.22 -6.89
CA ILE A 128 -2.96 -19.34 -5.74
C ILE A 128 -4.27 -18.72 -5.26
N VAL A 129 -5.16 -18.30 -6.17
CA VAL A 129 -6.47 -17.73 -5.79
C VAL A 129 -7.39 -18.78 -5.15
N VAL A 130 -7.39 -20.02 -5.63
CA VAL A 130 -8.16 -21.12 -5.02
C VAL A 130 -7.66 -21.37 -3.59
N ASP A 131 -6.36 -21.61 -3.41
CA ASP A 131 -5.75 -21.83 -2.10
C ASP A 131 -6.02 -20.66 -1.14
N ALA A 132 -5.94 -19.42 -1.63
CA ALA A 132 -6.15 -18.23 -0.83
C ALA A 132 -7.60 -18.09 -0.36
N ARG A 133 -8.58 -18.53 -1.16
CA ARG A 133 -10.01 -18.50 -0.78
C ARG A 133 -10.32 -19.50 0.32
N GLU A 134 -9.64 -20.65 0.33
CA GLU A 134 -9.77 -21.66 1.38
C GLU A 134 -9.10 -21.22 2.68
N ARG A 135 -7.89 -20.65 2.60
CA ARG A 135 -7.11 -20.28 3.78
C ARG A 135 -7.47 -18.92 4.38
N PHE A 136 -7.88 -17.96 3.54
CA PHE A 136 -8.12 -16.56 3.92
C PHE A 136 -9.44 -16.05 3.32
N PRO A 137 -10.59 -16.58 3.78
CA PRO A 137 -11.91 -16.21 3.24
C PRO A 137 -12.22 -14.71 3.35
N GLU A 138 -11.62 -14.00 4.31
CA GLU A 138 -11.78 -12.57 4.49
C GLU A 138 -11.12 -11.71 3.39
N LEU A 139 -10.14 -12.26 2.66
CA LEU A 139 -9.36 -11.51 1.68
C LEU A 139 -10.12 -11.28 0.36
N ARG A 140 -11.14 -12.11 0.08
CA ARG A 140 -11.96 -12.11 -1.15
C ARG A 140 -11.13 -11.78 -2.40
N VAL A 141 -10.15 -12.64 -2.69
CA VAL A 141 -9.21 -12.45 -3.80
C VAL A 141 -9.74 -13.02 -5.12
N SER A 142 -9.43 -12.32 -6.20
CA SER A 142 -9.62 -12.71 -7.59
C SER A 142 -8.30 -12.63 -8.36
N ARG A 143 -8.24 -13.25 -9.54
CA ARG A 143 -7.05 -13.19 -10.42
C ARG A 143 -6.67 -11.75 -10.76
N SER A 144 -7.66 -10.93 -11.16
CA SER A 144 -7.43 -9.53 -11.51
C SER A 144 -6.86 -8.73 -10.33
N GLN A 145 -7.32 -8.98 -9.11
CA GLN A 145 -6.76 -8.34 -7.92
C GLN A 145 -5.33 -8.79 -7.63
N LEU A 146 -5.02 -10.08 -7.79
CA LEU A 146 -3.65 -10.57 -7.62
C LEU A 146 -2.69 -9.91 -8.60
N TYR A 147 -3.07 -9.77 -9.87
CA TYR A 147 -2.28 -9.06 -10.87
C TYR A 147 -2.11 -7.58 -10.52
N GLU A 148 -3.16 -6.93 -10.06
CA GLU A 148 -3.11 -5.52 -9.66
C GLU A 148 -2.18 -5.33 -8.45
N TRP A 149 -2.28 -6.19 -7.43
CA TRP A 149 -1.38 -6.16 -6.27
C TRP A 149 0.07 -6.41 -6.66
N HIS A 150 0.32 -7.39 -7.55
CA HIS A 150 1.65 -7.65 -8.07
C HIS A 150 2.25 -6.42 -8.76
N LYS A 151 1.44 -5.70 -9.55
CA LYS A 151 1.84 -4.49 -10.26
C LYS A 151 2.06 -3.30 -9.32
N GLN A 152 1.22 -3.17 -8.28
CA GLN A 152 1.31 -2.08 -7.31
C GLN A 152 2.51 -2.25 -6.35
N TYR A 153 2.82 -3.48 -5.98
CA TYR A 153 3.90 -3.81 -5.05
C TYR A 153 5.22 -4.04 -5.79
N ASP A 154 5.87 -2.97 -6.20
CA ASP A 154 7.16 -2.97 -6.90
C ASP A 154 8.36 -3.15 -5.96
N CYS A 155 8.28 -2.67 -4.71
CA CYS A 155 9.35 -2.78 -3.73
C CYS A 155 8.83 -2.90 -2.27
N PRO A 156 9.68 -3.34 -1.31
CA PRO A 156 9.27 -3.58 0.07
C PRO A 156 8.59 -2.41 0.77
N VAL A 157 9.12 -1.19 0.66
CA VAL A 157 8.52 0.04 1.22
C VAL A 157 7.13 0.38 0.69
N ASN A 158 6.67 -0.27 -0.38
CA ASN A 158 5.36 -0.02 -0.96
C ASN A 158 4.28 -0.95 -0.44
N LEU A 159 4.48 -1.58 0.73
CA LEU A 159 3.45 -2.39 1.38
C LEU A 159 2.15 -1.61 1.64
N TRP A 160 2.25 -0.31 1.93
CA TRP A 160 1.09 0.56 2.12
C TRP A 160 0.17 0.63 0.87
N LYS A 161 0.71 0.44 -0.34
CA LYS A 161 -0.09 0.39 -1.58
C LYS A 161 -1.01 -0.82 -1.63
N LEU A 162 -0.66 -1.89 -0.91
CA LEU A 162 -1.50 -3.07 -0.78
C LEU A 162 -2.62 -2.92 0.25
N ILE A 163 -2.73 -1.79 0.96
CA ILE A 163 -3.86 -1.52 1.85
C ILE A 163 -5.07 -1.08 1.05
N ASP A 164 -6.24 -1.63 1.40
CA ASP A 164 -7.49 -1.08 0.89
C ASP A 164 -7.80 0.20 1.68
N GLN A 165 -7.64 1.33 0.99
CA GLN A 165 -7.93 2.66 1.55
C GLN A 165 -9.43 2.97 1.53
N ARG A 166 -10.25 2.16 0.84
CA ARG A 166 -11.70 2.34 0.82
C ARG A 166 -12.27 2.01 2.19
N GLY A 167 -13.04 2.93 2.74
CA GLY A 167 -13.58 2.79 4.10
C GLY A 167 -12.53 2.97 5.20
N GLY A 168 -11.34 3.51 4.87
CA GLY A 168 -10.35 3.92 5.86
C GLY A 168 -10.95 4.82 6.93
N ASP A 169 -10.32 4.82 8.10
CA ASP A 169 -10.83 5.40 9.32
C ASP A 169 -10.84 6.95 9.26
N ARG A 170 -11.73 7.52 8.45
CA ARG A 170 -12.15 8.93 8.57
C ARG A 170 -12.92 9.18 9.88
N ARG A 171 -12.90 8.23 10.84
CA ARG A 171 -13.51 8.37 12.16
C ARG A 171 -12.71 9.31 13.07
N SER A 172 -11.46 9.65 12.77
CA SER A 172 -10.76 10.76 13.44
C SER A 172 -11.15 12.12 12.84
N SER A 173 -12.46 12.42 12.78
CA SER A 173 -12.88 13.80 12.59
C SER A 173 -13.14 14.40 13.98
N GLY A 174 -12.40 15.44 14.32
CA GLY A 174 -12.52 16.15 15.60
C GLY A 174 -11.30 15.99 16.50
N SER A 175 -10.75 17.14 16.89
CA SER A 175 -9.73 17.28 17.93
C SER A 175 -10.21 16.74 19.29
N VAL A 176 -9.27 16.41 20.17
CA VAL A 176 -9.56 15.88 21.52
C VAL A 176 -10.29 16.94 22.34
N GLU A 177 -9.88 18.19 22.20
CA GLU A 177 -10.39 19.38 22.87
C GLU A 177 -11.85 19.63 22.49
N ALA A 178 -12.18 19.57 21.19
CA ALA A 178 -13.56 19.74 20.74
C ALA A 178 -14.47 18.60 21.22
N TRP A 179 -13.97 17.36 21.31
CA TRP A 179 -14.72 16.25 21.88
C TRP A 179 -14.93 16.37 23.40
N ALA A 180 -13.94 16.90 24.13
CA ALA A 180 -14.09 17.22 25.55
C ALA A 180 -15.19 18.28 25.76
N ALA A 181 -15.12 19.39 25.01
CA ALA A 181 -16.16 20.44 25.05
C ALA A 181 -17.54 19.90 24.67
N PHE A 182 -17.62 18.99 23.69
CA PHE A 182 -18.87 18.33 23.34
C PHE A 182 -19.42 17.48 24.48
N LYS A 183 -18.57 16.68 25.14
CA LYS A 183 -18.99 15.83 26.26
C LYS A 183 -19.57 16.66 27.40
N ASP A 184 -18.90 17.75 27.77
CA ASP A 184 -19.34 18.64 28.85
C ASP A 184 -20.70 19.27 28.56
N LEU A 185 -20.87 19.81 27.34
CA LEU A 185 -22.15 20.39 26.93
C LEU A 185 -23.25 19.33 26.74
N TYR A 186 -22.92 18.14 26.26
CA TYR A 186 -23.89 17.09 25.95
C TYR A 186 -24.44 16.41 27.21
N LEU A 187 -23.60 16.28 28.24
CA LEU A 187 -23.96 15.71 29.55
C LEU A 187 -24.42 16.78 30.56
N HIS A 188 -24.52 18.04 30.14
CA HIS A 188 -25.00 19.13 30.98
C HIS A 188 -26.44 18.92 31.46
N GLN A 189 -26.78 19.43 32.65
CA GLN A 189 -28.09 19.25 33.30
C GLN A 189 -29.28 19.74 32.46
N ASN A 190 -29.08 20.77 31.64
CA ASN A 190 -30.09 21.32 30.72
C ASN A 190 -30.42 20.37 29.54
N GLN A 191 -29.70 19.25 29.40
CA GLN A 191 -29.88 18.21 28.39
C GLN A 191 -30.07 18.76 26.95
N PRO A 192 -29.20 19.66 26.45
CA PRO A 192 -29.35 20.20 25.10
C PRO A 192 -29.36 19.11 24.04
N THR A 193 -30.10 19.30 22.96
CA THR A 193 -30.20 18.29 21.88
C THR A 193 -28.84 18.08 21.20
N LYS A 194 -28.58 16.87 20.66
CA LYS A 194 -27.33 16.55 19.93
C LYS A 194 -26.97 17.62 18.88
N ARG A 195 -27.98 18.12 18.14
CA ARG A 195 -27.81 19.14 17.11
C ARG A 195 -27.42 20.49 17.69
N HIS A 196 -27.99 20.86 18.84
CA HIS A 196 -27.67 22.12 19.51
C HIS A 196 -26.25 22.10 20.06
N THR A 197 -25.88 21.05 20.80
CA THR A 197 -24.52 20.86 21.32
C THR A 197 -23.50 20.87 20.18
N TRP A 198 -23.76 20.13 19.11
CA TRP A 198 -22.86 20.11 17.94
C TRP A 198 -22.65 21.50 17.33
N LYS A 199 -23.71 22.33 17.22
CA LYS A 199 -23.58 23.70 16.70
C LYS A 199 -22.74 24.59 17.62
N GLN A 200 -22.88 24.46 18.93
CA GLN A 200 -22.09 25.22 19.89
C GLN A 200 -20.61 24.83 19.83
N VAL A 201 -20.32 23.53 19.84
CA VAL A 201 -18.94 23.03 19.72
C VAL A 201 -18.32 23.40 18.39
N LYS A 202 -19.08 23.39 17.29
CA LYS A 202 -18.58 23.85 16.00
C LYS A 202 -18.09 25.32 16.06
N ARG A 203 -18.85 26.20 16.70
CA ARG A 203 -18.45 27.61 16.89
C ARG A 203 -17.22 27.74 17.79
N LEU A 204 -17.15 26.95 18.87
CA LEU A 204 -15.98 26.91 19.75
C LEU A 204 -14.75 26.42 19.00
N ALA A 205 -14.91 25.39 18.16
CA ALA A 205 -13.83 24.82 17.38
C ALA A 205 -13.30 25.83 16.35
N GLU A 206 -14.18 26.53 15.63
CA GLU A 206 -13.80 27.61 14.72
C GLU A 206 -13.07 28.75 15.44
N ALA A 207 -13.51 29.13 16.65
CA ALA A 207 -12.88 30.19 17.43
C ALA A 207 -11.49 29.82 17.98
N ASN A 208 -11.26 28.53 18.29
CA ASN A 208 -10.01 28.05 18.89
C ASN A 208 -9.09 27.32 17.90
N GLY A 209 -9.44 27.30 16.60
CA GLY A 209 -8.66 26.60 15.58
C GLY A 209 -8.66 25.07 15.72
N TRP A 210 -9.70 24.51 16.35
CA TRP A 210 -9.85 23.07 16.52
C TRP A 210 -10.52 22.42 15.32
N ASP A 211 -10.08 21.21 14.97
CA ASP A 211 -10.81 20.39 14.03
C ASP A 211 -12.11 19.88 14.65
N TRP A 212 -13.20 19.92 13.89
CA TRP A 212 -14.49 19.38 14.31
C TRP A 212 -15.19 18.58 13.21
N CYS A 213 -15.91 17.54 13.61
CA CYS A 213 -16.56 16.63 12.67
C CYS A 213 -17.91 17.13 12.15
N SER A 214 -18.37 16.54 11.04
CA SER A 214 -19.74 16.73 10.57
C SER A 214 -20.75 16.16 11.57
N LEU A 215 -21.99 16.69 11.57
CA LEU A 215 -23.05 16.21 12.47
C LEU A 215 -23.34 14.72 12.30
N SER A 216 -23.25 14.19 11.08
CA SER A 216 -23.44 12.75 10.81
C SER A 216 -22.30 11.92 11.42
N ALA A 217 -21.05 12.37 11.28
CA ALA A 217 -19.90 11.73 11.92
C ALA A 217 -20.00 11.76 13.45
N CYS A 218 -20.38 12.90 14.04
CA CYS A 218 -20.61 13.06 15.47
C CYS A 218 -21.62 12.02 16.00
N LYS A 219 -22.77 11.87 15.33
CA LYS A 219 -23.80 10.90 15.71
C LYS A 219 -23.30 9.45 15.69
N ARG A 220 -22.48 9.09 14.69
CA ARG A 220 -21.92 7.73 14.57
C ARG A 220 -20.91 7.43 15.66
N GLN A 221 -20.08 8.41 16.03
CA GLN A 221 -19.01 8.25 17.02
C GLN A 221 -19.47 8.45 18.48
N LEU A 222 -20.68 8.94 18.69
CA LEU A 222 -21.16 9.33 20.03
C LEU A 222 -21.03 8.21 21.06
N ASN A 223 -21.43 6.99 20.70
CA ASN A 223 -21.42 5.85 21.61
C ASN A 223 -20.00 5.34 21.90
N ASP A 224 -19.08 5.54 20.96
CA ASP A 224 -17.66 5.19 21.12
C ASP A 224 -16.95 6.21 22.01
N ARG A 225 -17.34 7.49 21.93
CA ARG A 225 -16.72 8.61 22.66
C ARG A 225 -17.31 8.86 24.05
N ILE A 226 -18.61 8.58 24.22
CA ILE A 226 -19.34 8.75 25.47
C ILE A 226 -20.06 7.42 25.76
N PRO A 227 -19.65 6.68 26.80
CA PRO A 227 -20.28 5.41 27.16
C PRO A 227 -21.80 5.56 27.29
N VAL A 228 -22.56 4.60 26.75
CA VAL A 228 -24.03 4.64 26.77
C VAL A 228 -24.57 4.78 28.19
N GLN A 229 -23.91 4.17 29.17
CA GLN A 229 -24.26 4.28 30.58
C GLN A 229 -24.21 5.73 31.09
N ASP A 230 -23.18 6.49 30.72
CA ASP A 230 -23.08 7.92 31.08
C ASP A 230 -24.15 8.76 30.39
N GLN A 231 -24.47 8.45 29.13
CA GLN A 231 -25.52 9.14 28.39
C GLN A 231 -26.89 8.94 29.06
N VAL A 232 -27.21 7.69 29.44
CA VAL A 232 -28.48 7.36 30.10
C VAL A 232 -28.54 7.99 31.50
N ARG A 233 -27.48 7.89 32.31
CA ARG A 233 -27.42 8.47 33.66
C ARG A 233 -27.74 9.97 33.67
N HIS A 234 -27.13 10.74 32.76
CA HIS A 234 -27.29 12.20 32.72
C HIS A 234 -28.55 12.66 31.98
N ARG A 235 -29.04 11.88 31.01
CA ARG A 235 -30.14 12.29 30.12
C ARG A 235 -31.48 11.60 30.39
N GLN A 236 -31.49 10.53 31.16
CA GLN A 236 -32.69 9.79 31.59
C GLN A 236 -32.65 9.50 33.10
N PRO A 237 -32.58 10.54 33.96
CA PRO A 237 -32.44 10.35 35.41
C PRO A 237 -33.65 9.64 36.06
N ALA A 238 -34.83 9.66 35.43
CA ALA A 238 -36.03 9.01 35.94
C ALA A 238 -35.90 7.47 36.01
N THR A 239 -35.16 6.87 35.08
CA THR A 239 -34.99 5.40 34.98
C THR A 239 -34.12 4.83 36.09
N TYR A 240 -33.29 5.65 36.75
CA TYR A 240 -32.33 5.24 37.79
C TYR A 240 -32.72 5.65 39.22
N ARG A 241 -33.73 6.53 39.38
CA ARG A 241 -34.28 6.88 40.69
C ARG A 241 -35.31 5.87 41.23
N GLN A 242 -35.64 4.86 40.42
CA GLN A 242 -36.62 3.80 40.75
C GLN A 242 -35.96 2.42 40.96
N GLN A 243 -34.63 2.35 41.00
CA GLN A 243 -33.86 1.21 41.49
C GLN A 243 -33.21 1.58 42.81
#